data_AF-A0AAU1VX90-F1
#
_entry.id   AF-A0AAU1VX90-F1
#
_cell.length_a   1.000
_cell.length_b   1.000
_cell.length_c   1.000
_cell.angle_alpha   90.00
_cell.angle_beta   90.00
_cell.angle_gamma   90.00
#
_symmetry.space_group_name_H-M   'P 1'
#
loop_
_entity.id
_entity.type
_entity.pdbx_description
1 polymer ?
#
loop_
_entity_poly.entity_id
_entity_poly.type
_entity_poly.pdbx_seq_one_letter_code
_entity_poly.pdbx_strand_id
1 'polypeptide(L)'
;MSMSETELLALLRELDDPERLEWPLNYDRATVSLAFGGLVRRLETDFGVQCEFEQDTQDSSEYGRVRVSAEATVCGTRIVVCVSRFGSLAESCADDPGAFLGTREAREEGVLDLADLATVERALAELGFEARPTWWTRHFGSM
;
A
#
# COMPACT_ATOMS: atom_id res chain seq x y z
N MET A 1 -23.49 -19.27 -7.57
CA MET A 1 -23.30 -20.47 -8.42
C MET A 1 -22.25 -21.33 -7.74
N SER A 2 -22.49 -22.62 -7.52
CA SER A 2 -21.48 -23.53 -6.95
C SER A 2 -20.69 -24.18 -8.08
N MET A 3 -19.35 -24.09 -8.04
CA MET A 3 -18.48 -24.84 -8.95
C MET A 3 -18.51 -26.33 -8.61
N SER A 4 -18.42 -27.18 -9.63
CA SER A 4 -18.12 -28.61 -9.44
C SER A 4 -16.68 -28.80 -8.98
N GLU A 5 -16.39 -29.95 -8.37
CA GLU A 5 -15.04 -30.30 -7.89
C GLU A 5 -14.00 -30.30 -9.02
N THR A 6 -14.39 -30.71 -10.24
CA THR A 6 -13.50 -30.70 -11.40
C THR A 6 -13.19 -29.29 -11.88
N GLU A 7 -14.19 -28.40 -11.88
CA GLU A 7 -14.00 -26.98 -12.22
C GLU A 7 -13.12 -26.27 -11.19
N LEU A 8 -13.30 -26.59 -9.90
CA LEU A 8 -12.46 -26.07 -8.83
C LEU A 8 -11.00 -26.52 -8.98
N LEU A 9 -10.76 -27.81 -9.23
CA LEU A 9 -9.40 -28.33 -9.42
C LEU A 9 -8.71 -27.76 -10.67
N ALA A 10 -9.47 -27.50 -11.74
CA ALA A 10 -8.95 -26.84 -12.93
C ALA A 10 -8.56 -25.40 -12.62
N LEU A 11 -9.41 -24.65 -11.91
CA LEU A 11 -9.13 -23.28 -11.50
C LEU A 11 -7.91 -23.20 -10.58
N LEU A 12 -7.82 -24.07 -9.56
CA LEU A 12 -6.67 -24.07 -8.64
C LEU A 12 -5.35 -24.31 -9.38
N ARG A 13 -5.32 -25.26 -10.32
CA ARG A 13 -4.12 -25.52 -11.15
C ARG A 13 -3.76 -24.34 -12.05
N GLU A 14 -4.75 -23.61 -12.55
CA GLU A 14 -4.54 -22.41 -13.33
C GLU A 14 -3.99 -21.25 -12.47
N LEU A 15 -4.40 -21.17 -11.19
CA LEU A 15 -3.88 -20.17 -10.25
C LEU A 15 -2.47 -20.52 -9.73
N ASP A 16 -2.12 -21.80 -9.68
CA ASP A 16 -0.79 -22.31 -9.30
C ASP A 16 0.23 -22.30 -10.48
N ASP A 17 -0.14 -21.75 -11.64
CA ASP A 17 0.77 -21.68 -12.80
C ASP A 17 2.01 -20.82 -12.47
N PRO A 18 3.24 -21.38 -12.54
CA PRO A 18 4.45 -20.65 -12.22
C PRO A 18 4.71 -19.44 -13.12
N GLU A 19 4.15 -19.40 -14.33
CA GLU A 19 4.23 -18.24 -15.22
C GLU A 19 3.26 -17.11 -14.82
N ARG A 20 2.35 -17.35 -13.84
CA ARG A 20 1.40 -16.37 -13.30
C ARG A 20 1.76 -15.86 -11.90
N LEU A 21 2.83 -16.35 -11.29
CA LEU A 21 3.18 -16.07 -9.89
C LEU A 21 3.47 -14.59 -9.59
N GLU A 22 3.93 -13.82 -10.58
CA GLU A 22 4.35 -12.44 -10.34
C GLU A 22 3.19 -11.43 -10.34
N TRP A 23 2.05 -11.76 -10.98
CA TRP A 23 0.98 -10.79 -11.20
C TRP A 23 -0.41 -11.38 -10.99
N PRO A 24 -1.29 -10.71 -10.22
CA PRO A 24 -2.66 -11.15 -10.08
C PRO A 24 -3.39 -11.20 -11.43
N LEU A 25 -4.38 -12.08 -11.52
CA LEU A 25 -5.23 -12.20 -12.70
C LEU A 25 -5.93 -10.85 -12.98
N ASN A 26 -5.80 -10.35 -14.22
CA ASN A 26 -6.27 -9.03 -14.68
C ASN A 26 -5.53 -7.82 -14.08
N TYR A 27 -4.28 -7.98 -13.63
CA TYR A 27 -3.44 -6.87 -13.21
C TYR A 27 -3.14 -5.90 -14.36
N ASP A 28 -3.64 -4.66 -14.25
CA ASP A 28 -3.33 -3.58 -15.18
C ASP A 28 -2.22 -2.69 -14.61
N ARG A 29 -0.99 -3.01 -15.00
CA ARG A 29 0.22 -2.27 -14.60
C ARG A 29 0.16 -0.79 -14.99
N ALA A 30 -0.44 -0.45 -16.13
CA ALA A 30 -0.51 0.94 -16.58
C ALA A 30 -1.46 1.75 -15.68
N THR A 31 -2.62 1.17 -15.34
CA THR A 31 -3.57 1.81 -14.42
C THR A 31 -2.97 1.99 -13.03
N VAL A 32 -2.31 0.97 -12.47
CA VAL A 32 -1.65 1.08 -11.15
C VAL A 32 -0.53 2.11 -11.17
N SER A 33 0.28 2.15 -12.24
CA SER A 33 1.35 3.15 -12.39
C SER A 33 0.82 4.58 -12.43
N LEU A 34 -0.27 4.83 -13.16
CA LEU A 34 -0.92 6.14 -13.22
C LEU A 34 -1.47 6.56 -11.85
N ALA A 35 -2.15 5.65 -11.14
CA ALA A 35 -2.69 5.89 -9.81
C ALA A 35 -1.58 6.18 -8.79
N PHE A 36 -0.50 5.39 -8.79
CA PHE A 36 0.65 5.59 -7.90
C PHE A 36 1.38 6.91 -8.18
N GLY A 37 1.62 7.26 -9.44
CA GLY A 37 2.19 8.56 -9.78
C GLY A 37 1.27 9.73 -9.37
N GLY A 38 -0.04 9.53 -9.41
CA GLY A 38 -1.03 10.45 -8.85
C GLY A 38 -0.89 10.61 -7.34
N LEU A 39 -0.68 9.51 -6.62
CA LEU A 39 -0.49 9.49 -5.17
C LEU A 39 0.75 10.28 -4.76
N VAL A 40 1.89 10.02 -5.40
CA VAL A 40 3.14 10.76 -5.14
C VAL A 40 2.90 12.26 -5.28
N ARG A 41 2.41 12.72 -6.43
CA ARG A 41 2.17 14.16 -6.65
C ARG A 41 1.19 14.77 -5.65
N ARG A 42 0.19 14.00 -5.23
CA ARG A 42 -0.79 14.48 -4.26
C ARG A 42 -0.18 14.64 -2.88
N LEU A 43 0.59 13.66 -2.41
CA LEU A 43 1.29 13.75 -1.14
C LEU A 43 2.30 14.91 -1.16
N GLU A 44 3.03 15.09 -2.26
CA GLU A 44 3.96 16.22 -2.39
C GLU A 44 3.25 17.57 -2.30
N THR A 45 2.06 17.68 -2.89
CA THR A 45 1.24 18.90 -2.83
C THR A 45 0.72 19.14 -1.41
N ASP A 46 0.20 18.09 -0.77
CA ASP A 46 -0.46 18.21 0.53
C ASP A 46 0.55 18.45 1.67
N PHE A 47 1.75 17.86 1.60
CA PHE A 47 2.82 18.06 2.58
C PHE A 47 3.81 19.17 2.20
N GLY A 48 3.73 19.71 0.99
CA GLY A 48 4.57 20.81 0.52
C GLY A 48 6.05 20.46 0.36
N VAL A 49 6.38 19.17 0.21
CA VAL A 49 7.75 18.66 0.04
C VAL A 49 7.82 17.66 -1.10
N GLN A 50 9.01 17.44 -1.66
CA GLN A 50 9.23 16.32 -2.57
C GLN A 50 9.25 15.01 -1.77
N CYS A 51 8.64 13.97 -2.31
CA CYS A 51 8.58 12.67 -1.67
C CYS A 51 9.59 11.71 -2.32
N GLU A 52 10.30 10.94 -1.50
CA GLU A 52 11.08 9.82 -2.01
C GLU A 52 10.11 8.67 -2.34
N PHE A 53 10.31 7.98 -3.45
CA PHE A 53 9.49 6.82 -3.78
C PHE A 53 10.29 5.75 -4.52
N GLU A 54 9.86 4.51 -4.32
CA GLU A 54 10.31 3.34 -5.06
C GLU A 54 9.06 2.71 -5.70
N GLN A 55 9.19 2.22 -6.92
CA GLN A 55 8.11 1.52 -7.58
C GLN A 55 8.64 0.35 -8.39
N ASP A 56 7.78 -0.64 -8.54
CA ASP A 56 7.93 -1.79 -9.37
C ASP A 56 9.17 -2.64 -9.06
N THR A 57 9.48 -2.78 -7.77
CA THR A 57 10.57 -3.62 -7.26
C THR A 57 10.24 -5.09 -7.49
N GLN A 58 11.12 -5.83 -8.15
CA GLN A 58 10.95 -7.26 -8.42
C GLN A 58 10.88 -8.06 -7.09
N ASP A 59 10.17 -9.20 -7.10
CA ASP A 59 10.04 -10.12 -5.95
C ASP A 59 9.40 -9.52 -4.67
N SER A 60 8.54 -8.51 -4.83
CA SER A 60 7.73 -7.94 -3.75
C SER A 60 6.25 -8.07 -4.09
N SER A 61 5.35 -8.04 -3.11
CA SER A 61 3.93 -7.84 -3.38
C SER A 61 3.45 -6.41 -3.11
N GLU A 62 4.39 -5.49 -2.82
CA GLU A 62 4.23 -4.04 -2.96
C GLU A 62 4.47 -3.64 -4.41
N TYR A 63 3.50 -2.96 -5.04
CA TYR A 63 3.75 -2.27 -6.30
C TYR A 63 4.74 -1.14 -6.11
N GLY A 64 4.66 -0.41 -5.00
CA GLY A 64 5.58 0.68 -4.72
C GLY A 64 5.32 1.30 -3.37
N ARG A 65 6.26 2.15 -2.94
CA ARG A 65 6.18 2.88 -1.69
C ARG A 65 6.61 4.32 -1.88
N VAL A 66 5.92 5.21 -1.19
CA VAL A 66 6.21 6.64 -1.14
C VAL A 66 6.48 7.05 0.31
N ARG A 67 7.47 7.91 0.51
CA ARG A 67 7.94 8.35 1.81
C ARG A 67 7.80 9.87 1.92
N VAL A 68 7.03 10.30 2.90
CA VAL A 68 6.90 11.70 3.31
C VAL A 68 7.95 11.98 4.38
N SER A 69 8.81 12.96 4.14
CA SER A 69 9.93 13.27 5.02
C SER A 69 9.50 13.64 6.44
N ALA A 70 10.31 13.26 7.43
CA ALA A 70 10.07 13.57 8.84
C ALA A 70 9.92 15.08 9.10
N GLU A 71 10.65 15.92 8.37
CA GLU A 71 10.63 17.37 8.51
C GLU A 71 9.32 18.00 8.05
N ALA A 72 8.51 17.26 7.27
CA ALA A 72 7.22 17.71 6.76
C ALA A 72 6.04 17.27 7.64
N THR A 73 6.28 16.36 8.60
CA THR A 73 5.23 15.82 9.48
C THR A 73 5.24 16.51 10.83
N VAL A 74 4.07 16.55 11.48
CA VAL A 74 3.88 17.22 12.77
C VAL A 74 4.73 16.57 13.87
N CYS A 75 4.82 15.24 13.86
CA CYS A 75 5.55 14.47 14.87
C CYS A 75 7.04 14.28 14.57
N GLY A 76 7.56 14.84 13.47
CA GLY A 76 8.96 14.62 13.11
C GLY A 76 9.28 13.18 12.75
N THR A 77 8.27 12.38 12.37
CA THR A 77 8.42 10.98 11.98
C THR A 77 8.01 10.82 10.52
N ARG A 78 8.85 10.12 9.75
CA ARG A 78 8.59 9.81 8.35
C ARG A 78 7.28 9.02 8.22
N ILE A 79 6.48 9.30 7.21
CA ILE A 79 5.31 8.46 6.88
C ILE A 79 5.63 7.68 5.63
N VAL A 80 5.45 6.36 5.67
CA VAL A 80 5.64 5.48 4.51
C VAL A 80 4.28 4.94 4.08
N VAL A 81 3.95 5.11 2.81
CA VAL A 81 2.73 4.56 2.21
C VAL A 81 3.11 3.49 1.20
N CYS A 82 2.70 2.25 1.46
CA CYS A 82 2.95 1.10 0.60
C CYS A 82 1.68 0.78 -0.19
N VAL A 83 1.81 0.56 -1.50
CA VAL A 83 0.70 0.23 -2.41
C VAL A 83 0.87 -1.21 -2.88
N SER A 84 -0.20 -2.00 -2.84
CA SER A 84 -0.18 -3.41 -3.19
C SER A 84 -0.11 -3.67 -4.70
N ARG A 85 0.47 -4.80 -5.10
CA ARG A 85 0.24 -5.40 -6.43
C ARG A 85 -1.14 -6.08 -6.53
N PHE A 86 -1.75 -6.44 -5.40
CA PHE A 86 -2.99 -7.24 -5.36
C PHE A 86 -4.28 -6.41 -5.32
N GLY A 87 -4.35 -5.38 -6.17
CA GLY A 87 -5.50 -4.49 -6.30
C GLY A 87 -5.28 -3.15 -5.60
N SER A 88 -6.36 -2.40 -5.41
CA SER A 88 -6.33 -1.01 -4.94
C SER A 88 -6.05 -0.87 -3.44
N LEU A 89 -5.20 -1.71 -2.85
CA LEU A 89 -4.92 -1.67 -1.41
C LEU A 89 -3.68 -0.83 -1.12
N ALA A 90 -3.73 -0.05 -0.04
CA ALA A 90 -2.58 0.70 0.45
C ALA A 90 -2.49 0.65 1.98
N GLU A 91 -1.29 0.69 2.51
CA GLU A 91 -0.98 0.73 3.94
C GLU A 91 -0.14 1.96 4.25
N SER A 92 -0.42 2.63 5.38
CA SER A 92 0.37 3.76 5.88
C SER A 92 1.02 3.42 7.22
N CYS A 93 2.34 3.60 7.29
CA CYS A 93 3.19 3.29 8.42
C CYS A 93 3.89 4.54 8.96
N ALA A 94 4.14 4.55 10.27
CA ALA A 94 5.16 5.42 10.82
C ALA A 94 6.51 4.78 10.51
N ASP A 95 7.37 5.51 9.81
CA ASP A 95 8.62 5.00 9.28
C ASP A 95 8.45 3.73 8.42
N ASP A 96 9.53 2.97 8.19
CA ASP A 96 9.46 1.74 7.39
C ASP A 96 8.51 0.70 8.02
N PRO A 97 7.80 -0.11 7.21
CA PRO A 97 6.91 -1.15 7.71
C PRO A 97 7.61 -2.08 8.72
N GLY A 98 6.94 -2.30 9.86
CA GLY A 98 7.47 -3.10 10.97
C GLY A 98 8.35 -2.33 11.97
N ALA A 99 8.71 -1.06 11.71
CA ALA A 99 9.37 -0.21 12.70
C ALA A 99 8.51 0.03 13.94
N PHE A 100 7.19 0.12 13.73
CA PHE A 100 6.19 0.21 14.78
C PHE A 100 5.21 -0.95 14.67
N LEU A 101 4.58 -1.28 15.79
CA LEU A 101 3.61 -2.37 15.85
C LEU A 101 2.36 -2.12 14.99
N GLY A 102 2.08 -0.85 14.66
CA GLY A 102 1.10 -0.45 13.65
C GLY A 102 0.70 1.03 13.73
N THR A 103 -0.07 1.51 12.75
CA THR A 103 -0.53 2.90 12.65
C THR A 103 -1.28 3.35 13.91
N ARG A 104 -2.12 2.49 14.49
CA ARG A 104 -2.87 2.81 15.71
C ARG A 104 -1.94 3.02 16.91
N GLU A 105 -0.97 2.14 17.08
CA GLU A 105 -0.05 2.22 18.21
C GLU A 105 0.92 3.38 18.06
N ALA A 106 1.46 3.60 16.86
CA ALA A 106 2.27 4.79 16.57
C ALA A 106 1.50 6.10 16.86
N ARG A 107 0.18 6.12 16.68
CA ARG A 107 -0.67 7.26 17.09
C ARG A 107 -0.83 7.36 18.61
N GLU A 108 -1.07 6.24 19.29
CA GLU A 108 -1.18 6.20 20.76
C GLU A 108 0.12 6.62 21.45
N GLU A 109 1.27 6.34 20.83
CA GLU A 109 2.60 6.74 21.30
C GLU A 109 3.01 8.17 20.87
N GLY A 110 2.18 8.87 20.08
CA GLY A 110 2.45 10.23 19.62
C GLY A 110 3.51 10.33 18.52
N VAL A 111 3.84 9.21 17.88
CA VAL A 111 4.78 9.10 16.76
C VAL A 111 4.11 9.48 15.43
N LEU A 112 2.79 9.26 15.31
CA LEU A 112 1.99 9.71 14.17
C LEU A 112 0.90 10.70 14.61
N ASP A 113 0.81 11.79 13.86
CA ASP A 113 -0.27 12.75 14.00
C ASP A 113 -1.54 12.31 13.24
N LEU A 114 -2.71 12.66 13.80
CA LEU A 114 -4.00 12.30 13.19
C LEU A 114 -4.31 13.11 11.93
N ALA A 115 -3.92 14.38 11.85
CA ALA A 115 -4.16 15.21 10.68
C ALA A 115 -3.26 14.80 9.51
N ASP A 116 -2.01 14.44 9.79
CA ASP A 116 -1.09 13.88 8.78
C ASP A 116 -1.64 12.55 8.23
N LEU A 117 -2.12 11.65 9.10
CA LEU A 117 -2.73 10.40 8.66
C LEU A 117 -4.01 10.65 7.84
N ALA A 118 -4.89 11.54 8.29
CA ALA A 118 -6.11 11.88 7.56
C ALA A 118 -5.80 12.49 6.18
N THR A 119 -4.70 13.22 6.06
CA THR A 119 -4.20 13.74 4.78
C THR A 119 -3.83 12.61 3.82
N VAL A 120 -3.08 11.63 4.31
CA VAL A 120 -2.72 10.43 3.53
C VAL A 120 -3.96 9.62 3.14
N GLU A 121 -4.85 9.32 4.09
CA GLU A 121 -6.06 8.53 3.83
C GLU A 121 -6.98 9.19 2.81
N ARG A 122 -7.10 10.52 2.85
CA ARG A 122 -7.84 11.30 1.85
C ARG A 122 -7.20 11.18 0.47
N ALA A 123 -5.87 11.34 0.37
CA ALA A 123 -5.17 11.20 -0.90
C ALA A 123 -5.35 9.80 -1.51
N LEU A 124 -5.31 8.75 -0.68
CA LEU A 124 -5.57 7.37 -1.08
C LEU A 124 -7.01 7.21 -1.60
N ALA A 125 -8.00 7.65 -0.83
CA ALA A 125 -9.41 7.52 -1.20
C ALA A 125 -9.76 8.22 -2.51
N GLU A 126 -9.23 9.42 -2.75
CA GLU A 126 -9.47 10.17 -3.99
C GLU A 126 -8.90 9.50 -5.24
N LEU A 127 -7.85 8.68 -5.08
CA LEU A 127 -7.22 7.93 -6.16
C LEU A 127 -7.76 6.50 -6.27
N GLY A 128 -8.77 6.15 -5.47
CA GLY A 128 -9.42 4.85 -5.48
C GLY A 128 -8.66 3.75 -4.73
N PHE A 129 -7.68 4.12 -3.90
CA PHE A 129 -7.04 3.19 -2.99
C PHE A 129 -7.86 3.01 -1.71
N GLU A 130 -8.01 1.77 -1.28
CA GLU A 130 -8.58 1.38 -0.01
C GLU A 130 -7.46 1.29 1.03
N ALA A 131 -7.45 2.24 1.96
CA ALA A 131 -6.52 2.24 3.09
C ALA A 131 -6.79 1.04 3.99
N ARG A 132 -5.76 0.22 4.21
CA ARG A 132 -5.76 -0.89 5.15
C ARG A 132 -4.97 -0.50 6.39
N PRO A 133 -5.52 -0.71 7.59
CA PRO A 133 -4.76 -0.53 8.82
C PRO A 133 -3.67 -1.59 8.92
N THR A 134 -2.51 -1.23 9.48
CA THR A 134 -1.32 -2.10 9.57
C THR A 134 -1.49 -3.42 10.34
N TRP A 135 -2.59 -3.60 11.10
CA TRP A 135 -2.85 -4.91 11.71
C TRP A 135 -3.29 -5.95 10.67
N TRP A 136 -3.79 -5.52 9.51
CA TRP A 136 -4.09 -6.40 8.38
C TRP A 136 -2.85 -7.21 7.97
N THR A 137 -1.72 -6.52 7.88
CA THR A 137 -0.38 -7.01 7.58
C THR A 137 0.09 -8.09 8.56
N ARG A 138 -0.31 -7.99 9.84
CA ARG A 138 0.00 -9.01 10.86
C ARG A 138 -0.75 -10.32 10.68
N HIS A 139 -1.98 -10.26 10.18
CA HIS A 139 -2.86 -11.42 10.09
C HIS A 139 -2.84 -12.07 8.71
N PHE A 140 -2.54 -11.30 7.67
CA PHE A 140 -2.54 -11.76 6.28
C PHE A 140 -1.15 -11.76 5.64
N GLY A 141 -0.10 -11.38 6.39
CA GLY A 141 1.26 -11.22 5.88
C GLY A 141 1.51 -9.81 5.36
N SER A 142 2.79 -9.41 5.23
CA SER A 142 3.12 -8.18 4.52
C SER A 142 2.66 -8.28 3.08
N MET A 143 2.31 -7.13 2.49
CA MET A 143 2.45 -7.02 1.03
C MET A 143 3.89 -7.37 0.66
#